data_AF-A0A118DN81-F1
#
_entry.id   AF-A0A118DN81-F1
#
_cell.length_a   1.000
_cell.length_b   1.000
_cell.length_c   1.000
_cell.angle_alpha   90.00
_cell.angle_beta   90.00
_cell.angle_gamma   90.00
#
_symmetry.space_group_name_H-M   'P 1'
#
loop_
_entity.id
_entity.type
_entity.pdbx_description
1 polymer ?
#
loop_
_entity_poly.entity_id
_entity_poly.type
_entity_poly.pdbx_seq_one_letter_code
_entity_poly.pdbx_strand_id
1 'polypeptide(L)' 'MKALIKRFLKDEAGVTAIEYGLIAGLLAVAIVAAVGGDTGLTGSLKDAFAGIAKQVQTNAPAK' A
#
# COMPACT_ATOMS: atom_id res chain seq x y z
N MET A 1 -8.12 44.10 0.00
CA MET A 1 -7.31 43.20 0.87
C MET A 1 -8.11 42.50 1.96
N LYS A 2 -8.83 43.22 2.84
CA LYS A 2 -9.58 42.60 3.96
C LYS A 2 -10.57 41.49 3.53
N ALA A 3 -11.26 41.66 2.40
CA ALA A 3 -12.20 40.66 1.89
C ALA A 3 -11.54 39.38 1.36
N LEU A 4 -10.36 39.50 0.72
CA LEU A 4 -9.59 38.35 0.23
C LEU A 4 -9.03 37.52 1.39
N ILE A 5 -8.48 38.18 2.41
CA ILE A 5 -7.99 37.53 3.63
C ILE A 5 -9.15 36.83 4.35
N LYS A 6 -10.31 37.49 4.50
CA LYS A 6 -11.50 36.87 5.13
C LYS A 6 -12.04 35.66 4.35
N ARG A 7 -11.91 35.66 3.02
CA ARG A 7 -12.32 34.53 2.18
C ARG A 7 -11.33 33.36 2.25
N PHE A 8 -10.03 33.65 2.35
CA PHE A 8 -8.98 32.66 2.57
C PHE A 8 -9.07 31.99 3.96
N LEU A 9 -9.33 32.77 5.02
CA LEU A 9 -9.56 32.21 6.37
C LEU A 9 -10.86 31.39 6.49
N LYS A 10 -11.79 31.54 5.54
CA LYS A 10 -13.08 30.82 5.50
C LYS A 10 -13.06 29.67 4.49
N ASP A 11 -11.89 29.41 3.88
CA ASP A 11 -11.72 28.34 2.91
C ASP A 11 -11.35 27.04 3.65
N GLU A 12 -12.32 26.14 3.79
CA GLU A 12 -12.14 24.84 4.45
C GLU A 12 -11.53 23.79 3.52
N ALA A 13 -11.36 24.10 2.21
CA ALA A 13 -10.77 23.16 1.27
C ALA A 13 -9.35 22.70 1.70
N GLY A 14 -8.58 23.58 2.35
CA GLY A 14 -7.27 23.22 2.92
C GLY A 14 -7.35 22.31 4.15
N VAL A 15 -8.40 22.43 4.96
CA VAL A 15 -8.65 21.57 6.14
C VAL A 15 -9.08 20.17 5.70
N THR A 16 -9.97 20.08 4.71
CA THR A 16 -10.39 18.78 4.14
C THR A 16 -9.23 17.99 3.54
N ALA A 17 -8.24 18.66 2.94
CA ALA A 17 -7.04 18.00 2.39
C ALA A 17 -6.15 17.35 3.47
N ILE A 18 -6.06 17.93 4.67
CA ILE A 18 -5.29 17.36 5.78
C ILE A 18 -5.98 16.12 6.36
N GLU A 19 -7.31 16.14 6.45
CA GLU A 19 -8.11 15.01 6.95
C GLU A 19 -8.05 13.81 6.00
N TYR A 20 -8.31 14.02 4.71
CA TYR A 20 -8.16 12.97 3.71
C TYR A 20 -6.70 12.55 3.53
N GLY A 21 -5.74 13.47 3.70
CA GLY A 21 -4.31 13.16 3.71
C GLY A 21 -3.91 12.21 4.84
N LEU A 22 -4.44 12.41 6.05
CA LEU A 22 -4.21 11.53 7.19
C LEU A 22 -4.83 10.14 6.97
N ILE A 23 -6.09 10.09 6.50
CA ILE A 23 -6.77 8.81 6.20
C ILE A 23 -6.01 8.05 5.10
N ALA A 24 -5.60 8.73 4.03
CA ALA A 24 -4.82 8.13 2.95
C ALA A 24 -3.46 7.62 3.44
N GLY A 25 -2.77 8.37 4.31
CA GLY A 25 -1.52 7.94 4.93
C GLY A 25 -1.69 6.69 5.79
N LEU A 26 -2.72 6.63 6.62
CA LEU A 26 -3.02 5.46 7.45
C LEU A 26 -3.38 4.23 6.60
N LEU A 27 -4.18 4.41 5.55
CA LEU A 27 -4.48 3.33 4.59
C LEU A 27 -3.23 2.83 3.90
N ALA A 28 -2.34 3.72 3.46
CA ALA A 28 -1.10 3.32 2.81
C ALA A 28 -0.23 2.46 3.72
N VAL A 29 -0.07 2.84 5.00
CA VAL A 29 0.67 2.05 6.00
C VAL A 29 0.01 0.70 6.23
N ALA A 30 -1.32 0.65 6.37
CA ALA A 30 -2.05 -0.60 6.56
C ALA A 30 -1.89 -1.57 5.37
N ILE A 31 -1.97 -1.06 4.14
CA ILE A 31 -1.76 -1.84 2.92
C ILE A 31 -0.34 -2.41 2.88
N VAL A 32 0.67 -1.57 3.13
CA VAL A 32 2.08 -2.02 3.14
C VAL A 32 2.31 -3.08 4.22
N ALA A 33 1.71 -2.93 5.40
CA ALA A 33 1.83 -3.92 6.47
C ALA A 33 1.18 -5.27 6.12
N ALA A 34 0.04 -5.26 5.41
CA ALA A 34 -0.67 -6.48 5.03
C ALA A 34 -0.06 -7.19 3.80
N VAL A 35 0.37 -6.41 2.81
CA VAL A 35 0.85 -6.93 1.53
C VAL A 35 2.36 -7.17 1.54
N GLY A 36 3.11 -6.30 2.21
CA GLY A 36 4.57 -6.29 2.22
C GLY A 36 5.20 -7.30 3.17
N GLY A 37 6.50 -7.48 3.02
CA GLY A 37 7.30 -8.38 3.86
C GLY A 37 7.13 -9.87 3.52
N ASP A 38 7.95 -10.68 4.18
CA ASP A 38 7.95 -12.13 3.99
C ASP A 38 6.85 -12.84 4.80
N THR A 39 6.24 -12.16 5.77
CA THR A 39 5.08 -12.66 6.53
C THR A 39 3.73 -12.19 5.95
N GLY A 40 3.75 -11.24 5.02
CA GLY A 40 2.56 -10.74 4.33
C GLY A 40 2.21 -11.53 3.07
N LEU A 41 1.24 -11.01 2.31
CA LEU A 41 0.77 -11.64 1.06
C LEU A 41 1.92 -11.93 0.09
N THR A 42 2.88 -11.00 -0.03
CA THR A 42 4.03 -11.16 -0.93
C THR A 42 4.88 -12.38 -0.56
N GLY A 43 5.15 -12.61 0.72
CA GLY A 43 5.88 -13.78 1.20
C GLY A 43 5.15 -15.09 0.91
N SER A 44 3.86 -15.15 1.22
CA SER A 44 3.04 -16.34 0.94
C SER A 44 3.02 -16.70 -0.56
N LEU A 45 2.94 -15.70 -1.43
CA LEU A 45 3.01 -15.91 -2.88
C LEU A 45 4.39 -16.42 -3.31
N LYS A 46 5.48 -15.84 -2.81
CA LYS A 46 6.84 -16.32 -3.08
C LYS A 46 6.99 -17.79 -2.70
N ASP A 47 6.53 -18.18 -1.52
CA ASP A 47 6.65 -19.56 -1.03
C ASP A 47 5.83 -20.53 -1.89
N ALA A 48 4.61 -20.15 -2.28
CA ALA A 48 3.78 -20.95 -3.16
C ALA A 48 4.46 -21.19 -4.53
N PHE A 49 4.97 -20.12 -5.16
CA PHE A 49 5.67 -20.24 -6.44
C PHE A 49 7.00 -21.01 -6.31
N ALA A 50 7.73 -20.86 -5.21
CA ALA A 50 8.93 -21.63 -4.95
C ALA A 50 8.62 -23.14 -4.81
N GLY A 51 7.52 -23.48 -4.14
CA GLY A 51 7.03 -24.86 -4.05
C GLY A 51 6.71 -25.47 -5.41
N ILE A 52 6.00 -24.71 -6.27
CA ILE A 52 5.70 -25.14 -7.64
C ILE A 52 6.99 -25.30 -8.45
N ALA A 53 7.89 -24.32 -8.41
CA ALA A 53 9.17 -24.37 -9.13
C ALA A 53 10.00 -25.61 -8.73
N LYS A 54 10.02 -25.92 -7.43
CA LYS A 54 10.66 -27.13 -6.91
C LYS A 54 10.04 -28.39 -7.50
N GLN A 55 8.71 -28.51 -7.51
CA GLN A 55 8.03 -29.67 -8.08
C GLN A 55 8.32 -29.84 -9.58
N VAL A 56 8.37 -28.74 -10.33
CA VAL A 56 8.70 -28.78 -11.76
C VAL A 56 10.14 -29.27 -11.97
N GLN A 57 11.09 -28.84 -11.14
CA GLN A 57 12.48 -29.28 -11.22
C GLN A 57 12.67 -30.74 -10.79
N THR A 58 11.98 -31.20 -9.74
CA THR A 58 12.09 -32.60 -9.28
C THR A 58 11.44 -33.58 -10.26
N ASN A 59 10.40 -33.14 -10.98
CA ASN A 59 9.70 -33.96 -11.96
C ASN A 59 10.25 -33.82 -13.38
N ALA A 60 11.24 -32.93 -13.60
CA ALA A 60 11.92 -32.84 -14.88
C ALA A 60 12.73 -34.13 -15.09
N PRO A 61 12.58 -34.83 -16.23
CA PRO A 61 13.34 -36.03 -16.49
C PRO A 61 14.83 -35.69 -16.46
N ALA A 62 15.61 -36.47 -15.69
CA ALA A 62 17.06 -36.39 -15.71
C ALA A 62 17.51 -36.60 -17.16
N LYS A 63 18.31 -35.66 -17.68
CA LYS A 63 18.99 -35.85 -18.97
C LYS A 63 19.94 -37.04 -18.89
#